data_AF-A0A1V5D2M9-F1
#
_entry.id   AF-A0A1V5D2M9-F1
#
_cell.length_a   1.000
_cell.length_b   1.000
_cell.length_c   1.000
_cell.angle_alpha   90.00
_cell.angle_beta   90.00
_cell.angle_gamma   90.00
#
_symmetry.space_group_name_H-M   'P 1'
#
loop_
_entity.id
_entity.type
_entity.pdbx_description
1 polymer ?
#
loop_
_entity_poly.entity_id
_entity_poly.type
_entity_poly.pdbx_seq_one_letter_code
_entity_poly.pdbx_strand_id
1 'polypeptide(L)'
;MKKKTILVAASFLVVLMLLLVFASEAPANVTIVKYCTDATGPGEPINFSVVITNSYPDQDIVVTECTDNPPAVIDNVFPLTIPSNTSVTIKGRYVPATNPSTDIVTCTGYGTATGSDSLVTKSSNPATCSYPTGEGCTRTPGYWKNHPEAWPVEEIIIGGVTYSKEAAIAMMMTPLREDKRYTMFNALAAAKLNALSGTDFSCVSTVINNADSWMAAYGGSSVPGSSEPWKIGEPLYLILDNYNNGFLCTPHCD
;
A
#
# COMPACT_ATOMS: atom_id res chain seq x y z
N MET A 1 -36.71 57.85 -38.69
CA MET A 1 -35.74 57.29 -37.72
C MET A 1 -36.47 56.28 -36.82
N LYS A 2 -35.85 55.10 -36.60
CA LYS A 2 -36.25 53.96 -35.73
C LYS A 2 -37.41 53.09 -36.27
N LYS A 3 -37.34 51.76 -36.35
CA LYS A 3 -36.28 50.72 -36.22
C LYS A 3 -36.86 49.46 -36.91
N LYS A 4 -36.07 48.78 -37.76
CA LYS A 4 -36.38 47.44 -38.31
C LYS A 4 -36.25 46.40 -37.19
N THR A 5 -37.20 45.47 -37.10
CA THR A 5 -36.97 44.16 -36.48
C THR A 5 -37.46 43.11 -37.47
N ILE A 6 -36.50 42.46 -38.13
CA ILE A 6 -36.72 41.32 -39.02
C ILE A 6 -36.63 40.08 -38.14
N LEU A 7 -37.69 39.27 -38.16
CA LEU A 7 -37.74 37.92 -37.61
C LEU A 7 -36.94 37.01 -38.55
N VAL A 8 -35.88 36.34 -38.07
CA VAL A 8 -35.24 35.23 -38.80
C VAL A 8 -35.13 34.02 -37.88
N ALA A 9 -35.57 32.90 -38.45
CA ALA A 9 -35.72 31.55 -37.92
C ALA A 9 -34.58 31.04 -37.02
N ALA A 10 -34.98 30.45 -35.88
CA ALA A 10 -34.13 29.52 -35.14
C ALA A 10 -34.45 28.09 -35.64
N SER A 11 -33.41 27.48 -36.20
CA SER A 11 -33.40 26.13 -36.77
C SER A 11 -33.62 25.07 -35.68
N PHE A 12 -34.44 24.07 -35.98
CA PHE A 12 -34.64 22.85 -35.20
C PHE A 12 -33.32 22.09 -35.08
N LEU A 13 -32.79 21.96 -33.86
CA LEU A 13 -31.79 20.94 -33.52
C LEU A 13 -32.34 20.11 -32.37
N VAL A 14 -32.86 18.94 -32.71
CA VAL A 14 -33.28 17.90 -31.76
C VAL A 14 -32.01 17.36 -31.09
N VAL A 15 -31.72 17.84 -29.89
CA VAL A 15 -30.71 17.22 -29.02
C VAL A 15 -31.38 16.01 -28.38
N LEU A 16 -31.13 14.85 -28.99
CA LEU A 16 -31.40 13.54 -28.42
C LEU A 16 -30.52 13.39 -27.17
N MET A 17 -31.06 13.79 -26.01
CA MET A 17 -30.43 13.59 -24.72
C MET A 17 -30.47 12.10 -24.42
N LEU A 18 -29.36 11.42 -24.68
CA LEU A 18 -29.12 10.03 -24.34
C LEU A 18 -29.13 9.92 -22.80
N LEU A 19 -30.32 9.75 -22.22
CA LEU A 19 -30.44 9.27 -20.83
C LEU A 19 -29.87 7.86 -20.82
N LEU A 20 -28.60 7.75 -20.45
CA LEU A 20 -28.03 6.54 -19.88
C LEU A 20 -28.90 6.19 -18.68
N VAL A 21 -29.80 5.22 -18.87
CA VAL A 21 -30.44 4.50 -17.78
C VAL A 21 -29.31 3.76 -17.08
N PHE A 22 -28.71 4.39 -16.06
CA PHE A 22 -28.05 3.62 -15.01
C PHE A 22 -29.16 2.77 -14.41
N ALA A 23 -29.17 1.48 -14.72
CA ALA A 23 -29.91 0.54 -13.90
C ALA A 23 -29.39 0.74 -12.47
N SER A 24 -30.19 1.37 -11.60
CA SER A 24 -29.86 1.39 -10.18
C SER A 24 -29.99 -0.06 -9.73
N GLU A 25 -28.88 -0.78 -9.69
CA GLU A 25 -28.82 -2.01 -8.90
C GLU A 25 -29.38 -1.66 -7.52
N ALA A 26 -30.33 -2.46 -7.03
CA ALA A 26 -30.85 -2.26 -5.69
C ALA A 26 -29.66 -2.13 -4.72
N PRO A 27 -29.66 -1.15 -3.80
CA PRO A 27 -28.52 -0.93 -2.93
C PRO A 27 -28.24 -2.25 -2.18
N ALA A 28 -27.01 -2.75 -2.30
CA ALA A 28 -26.63 -3.97 -1.61
C ALA A 28 -26.86 -3.80 -0.10
N ASN A 29 -27.48 -4.78 0.55
CA ASN A 29 -27.81 -4.72 1.98
C ASN A 29 -26.58 -4.61 2.89
N VAL A 30 -25.38 -4.87 2.37
CA VAL A 30 -24.12 -4.55 3.02
C VAL A 30 -23.29 -3.73 2.04
N THR A 31 -22.73 -2.61 2.47
CA THR A 31 -21.78 -1.82 1.69
C THR A 31 -20.47 -1.64 2.45
N ILE A 32 -19.36 -1.60 1.71
CA ILE A 32 -18.03 -1.39 2.26
C ILE A 32 -17.43 -0.24 1.46
N VAL A 33 -17.11 0.87 2.11
CA VAL A 33 -16.53 2.04 1.47
C VAL A 33 -15.19 2.36 2.11
N LYS A 34 -14.13 2.42 1.30
CA LYS A 34 -12.78 2.75 1.76
C LYS A 34 -12.45 4.19 1.42
N TYR A 35 -11.86 4.88 2.39
CA TYR A 35 -11.29 6.21 2.28
C TYR A 35 -9.86 6.17 2.77
N CYS A 36 -8.97 6.92 2.14
CA CYS A 36 -7.59 7.08 2.59
C CYS A 36 -7.24 8.56 2.66
N THR A 37 -6.16 8.89 3.37
CA THR A 37 -5.58 10.24 3.40
C THR A 37 -4.15 10.15 2.89
N ASP A 38 -3.77 11.06 1.99
CA ASP A 38 -2.40 11.16 1.49
C ASP A 38 -1.39 11.16 2.63
N ALA A 39 -0.26 10.47 2.43
CA ALA A 39 0.79 10.46 3.43
C ALA A 39 1.43 11.85 3.53
N THR A 40 1.93 12.21 4.71
CA THR A 40 2.57 13.51 4.94
C THR A 40 3.96 13.61 4.31
N GLY A 41 4.56 12.47 3.97
CA GLY A 41 5.87 12.40 3.34
C GLY A 41 6.08 11.07 2.62
N PRO A 42 7.16 10.95 1.86
CA PRO A 42 7.53 9.68 1.23
C PRO A 42 7.82 8.58 2.24
N GLY A 43 7.35 7.37 1.95
CA GLY A 43 7.51 6.19 2.81
C GLY A 43 6.80 6.26 4.18
N GLU A 44 6.19 7.40 4.52
CA GLU A 44 5.26 7.51 5.64
C GLU A 44 3.98 6.69 5.35
N PRO A 45 3.34 6.13 6.38
CA PRO A 45 2.14 5.33 6.19
C PRO A 45 0.96 6.17 5.71
N ILE A 46 0.23 5.66 4.73
CA ILE A 46 -1.11 6.12 4.37
C ILE A 46 -2.08 5.58 5.42
N ASN A 47 -2.83 6.49 6.05
CA ASN A 47 -3.91 6.13 6.95
C ASN A 47 -5.20 5.96 6.17
N PHE A 48 -5.98 4.94 6.50
CA PHE A 48 -7.28 4.70 5.88
C PHE A 48 -8.37 4.45 6.92
N SER A 49 -9.61 4.67 6.48
CA SER A 49 -10.81 4.30 7.19
C SER A 49 -11.76 3.56 6.26
N VAL A 50 -12.39 2.50 6.76
CA VAL A 50 -13.42 1.75 6.04
C VAL A 50 -14.73 1.84 6.79
N VAL A 51 -15.77 2.23 6.07
CA VAL A 51 -17.15 2.27 6.58
C VAL A 51 -17.86 1.02 6.08
N ILE A 52 -18.23 0.14 7.00
CA ILE A 52 -19.06 -1.03 6.73
C ILE A 52 -20.47 -0.68 7.17
N THR A 53 -21.42 -0.73 6.26
CA THR A 53 -22.83 -0.41 6.53
C THR A 53 -23.67 -1.66 6.40
N ASN A 54 -24.44 -1.95 7.45
CA ASN A 54 -25.48 -2.95 7.47
C ASN A 54 -26.83 -2.26 7.23
N SER A 55 -27.44 -2.50 6.07
CA SER A 55 -28.75 -1.99 5.69
C SER A 55 -29.85 -3.04 5.81
N TYR A 56 -29.58 -4.19 6.43
CA TYR A 56 -30.65 -5.12 6.79
C TYR A 56 -31.53 -4.50 7.89
N PRO A 57 -32.86 -4.60 7.80
CA PRO A 57 -33.76 -3.98 8.77
C PRO A 57 -33.79 -4.69 10.13
N ASP A 58 -33.73 -6.02 10.12
CA ASP A 58 -33.99 -6.86 11.31
C ASP A 58 -32.90 -7.92 11.52
N GLN A 59 -31.69 -7.68 11.01
CA GLN A 59 -30.60 -8.64 11.06
C GLN A 59 -29.28 -7.92 11.35
N ASP A 60 -28.58 -8.41 12.37
CA ASP A 60 -27.21 -8.00 12.63
C ASP A 60 -26.25 -8.78 11.73
N ILE A 61 -25.10 -8.20 11.46
CA ILE A 61 -24.00 -8.91 10.77
C ILE A 61 -22.80 -8.99 11.69
N VAL A 62 -22.07 -10.10 11.58
CA VAL A 62 -20.81 -10.34 12.30
C VAL A 62 -19.69 -10.39 11.27
N VAL A 63 -18.81 -9.39 11.31
CA VAL A 63 -17.59 -9.36 10.51
C VAL A 63 -16.51 -10.13 11.26
N THR A 64 -16.03 -11.22 10.68
CA THR A 64 -15.05 -12.13 11.31
C THR A 64 -13.61 -11.70 11.05
N GLU A 65 -13.36 -11.08 9.90
CA GLU A 65 -12.05 -10.55 9.54
C GLU A 65 -12.18 -9.51 8.42
N CYS A 66 -11.21 -8.62 8.34
CA CYS A 66 -10.93 -7.85 7.14
C CYS A 66 -9.45 -8.01 6.80
N THR A 67 -9.15 -8.13 5.52
CA THR A 67 -7.82 -8.16 4.95
C THR A 67 -7.63 -6.98 4.01
N ASP A 68 -6.39 -6.57 3.83
CA ASP A 68 -6.02 -5.42 3.02
C ASP A 68 -5.04 -5.85 1.93
N ASN A 69 -5.11 -5.19 0.78
CA ASN A 69 -4.16 -5.41 -0.31
C ASN A 69 -3.77 -4.06 -0.95
N PRO A 70 -2.56 -3.53 -0.65
CA PRO A 70 -1.41 -4.19 0.01
C PRO A 70 -1.61 -4.53 1.50
N PRO A 71 -0.87 -5.49 2.08
CA PRO A 71 -1.01 -5.84 3.48
C PRO A 71 -0.84 -4.64 4.41
N ALA A 72 -1.80 -4.45 5.30
CA ALA A 72 -1.86 -3.33 6.23
C ALA A 72 -2.01 -3.78 7.68
N VAL A 73 -1.72 -2.86 8.60
CA VAL A 73 -2.14 -3.00 10.00
C VAL A 73 -3.56 -2.46 10.11
N ILE A 74 -4.51 -3.33 10.46
CA ILE A 74 -5.88 -2.95 10.82
C ILE A 74 -5.95 -2.86 12.33
N ASP A 75 -6.36 -1.70 12.85
CA ASP A 75 -6.30 -1.41 14.30
C ASP A 75 -7.49 -2.02 15.08
N ASN A 76 -8.55 -2.40 14.37
CA ASN A 76 -9.75 -2.98 14.97
C ASN A 76 -9.58 -4.46 15.32
N VAL A 77 -10.21 -4.87 16.42
CA VAL A 77 -10.28 -6.27 16.85
C VAL A 77 -11.55 -6.90 16.27
N PHE A 78 -11.42 -8.12 15.74
CA PHE A 78 -12.54 -8.92 15.24
C PHE A 78 -12.83 -10.10 16.19
N PRO A 79 -14.07 -10.63 16.22
CA PRO A 79 -15.21 -10.26 15.38
C PRO A 79 -15.87 -8.93 15.77
N LEU A 80 -16.50 -8.26 14.80
CA LEU A 80 -17.29 -7.05 15.00
C LEU A 80 -18.76 -7.31 14.67
N THR A 81 -19.65 -7.07 15.62
CA THR A 81 -21.10 -7.10 15.38
C THR A 81 -21.58 -5.71 14.95
N ILE A 82 -22.26 -5.63 13.81
CA ILE A 82 -22.84 -4.41 13.26
C ILE A 82 -24.36 -4.56 13.31
N PRO A 83 -25.05 -3.84 14.21
CA PRO A 83 -26.49 -3.89 14.32
C PRO A 83 -27.23 -3.55 13.03
N SER A 84 -28.47 -4.00 12.92
CA SER A 84 -29.37 -3.66 11.81
C SER A 84 -29.46 -2.15 11.57
N ASN A 85 -29.43 -1.71 10.30
CA ASN A 85 -29.43 -0.31 9.88
C ASN A 85 -28.35 0.60 10.52
N THR A 86 -27.17 0.04 10.85
CA THR A 86 -26.05 0.82 11.38
C THR A 86 -24.79 0.68 10.54
N SER A 87 -23.81 1.54 10.83
CA SER A 87 -22.49 1.47 10.23
C SER A 87 -21.41 1.44 11.32
N VAL A 88 -20.30 0.77 11.03
CA VAL A 88 -19.08 0.84 11.83
C VAL A 88 -17.94 1.39 10.97
N THR A 89 -17.04 2.14 11.58
CA THR A 89 -15.79 2.56 10.95
C THR A 89 -14.64 1.78 11.53
N ILE A 90 -13.91 1.07 10.67
CA ILE A 90 -12.62 0.48 11.01
C ILE A 90 -11.49 1.36 10.45
N LYS A 91 -10.32 1.32 11.09
CA LYS A 91 -9.15 2.10 10.71
C LYS A 91 -7.94 1.19 10.53
N GLY A 92 -7.01 1.67 9.73
CA GLY A 92 -5.73 1.02 9.55
C GLY A 92 -4.74 1.93 8.85
N ARG A 93 -3.54 1.38 8.64
CA ARG A 93 -2.45 2.07 7.95
C ARG A 93 -1.60 1.09 7.17
N TYR A 94 -1.07 1.56 6.05
CA TYR A 94 -0.12 0.81 5.23
C TYR A 94 0.96 1.74 4.69
N VAL A 95 2.14 1.22 4.41
CA VAL A 95 3.18 1.97 3.69
C VAL A 95 2.94 1.75 2.19
N PRO A 96 2.68 2.81 1.40
CA PRO A 96 2.36 2.66 -0.01
C PRO A 96 3.55 2.05 -0.76
N ALA A 97 3.28 1.07 -1.62
CA ALA A 97 4.30 0.47 -2.48
C ALA A 97 4.45 1.23 -3.82
N THR A 98 3.44 2.01 -4.21
CA THR A 98 3.42 2.78 -5.46
C THR A 98 2.90 4.19 -5.19
N ASN A 99 3.16 5.11 -6.10
CA ASN A 99 2.59 6.45 -6.08
C ASN A 99 2.01 6.82 -7.45
N PRO A 100 0.71 7.13 -7.56
CA PRO A 100 -0.31 7.00 -6.50
C PRO A 100 -0.51 5.53 -6.07
N SER A 101 -0.93 5.33 -4.83
CA SER A 101 -1.27 4.03 -4.26
C SER A 101 -2.77 3.81 -4.35
N THR A 102 -3.18 2.70 -4.97
CA THR A 102 -4.58 2.27 -5.00
C THR A 102 -4.75 1.00 -4.19
N ASP A 103 -5.77 0.98 -3.34
CA ASP A 103 -5.89 0.01 -2.27
C ASP A 103 -7.36 -0.37 -2.01
N ILE A 104 -7.59 -1.63 -1.63
CA ILE A 104 -8.90 -2.24 -1.36
C ILE A 104 -8.87 -2.98 -0.01
N VAL A 105 -9.97 -2.89 0.75
CA VAL A 105 -10.22 -3.79 1.89
C VAL A 105 -11.21 -4.87 1.47
N THR A 106 -10.94 -6.10 1.87
CA THR A 106 -11.86 -7.24 1.74
C THR A 106 -12.27 -7.73 3.13
N CYS A 107 -13.56 -7.71 3.44
CA CYS A 107 -14.09 -8.20 4.71
C CYS A 107 -14.91 -9.47 4.51
N THR A 108 -14.82 -10.37 5.48
CA THR A 108 -15.58 -11.62 5.53
C THR A 108 -16.44 -11.62 6.79
N GLY A 109 -17.67 -12.10 6.66
CA GLY A 109 -18.61 -12.16 7.77
C GLY A 109 -19.88 -12.93 7.43
N TYR A 110 -20.81 -12.99 8.35
CA TYR A 110 -22.10 -13.66 8.20
C TYR A 110 -23.19 -12.87 8.90
N GLY A 111 -24.44 -13.22 8.64
CA GLY A 111 -25.58 -12.59 9.27
C GLY A 111 -26.15 -13.43 10.41
N THR A 112 -26.75 -12.80 11.42
CA THR A 112 -27.24 -13.51 12.62
C THR A 112 -28.64 -14.11 12.49
N ALA A 113 -29.28 -14.00 11.32
CA ALA A 113 -30.59 -14.60 11.09
C ALA A 113 -30.50 -16.13 11.17
N THR A 114 -31.53 -16.74 11.78
CA THR A 114 -31.63 -18.20 11.95
C THR A 114 -31.41 -18.93 10.61
N GLY A 115 -30.28 -19.66 10.50
CA GLY A 115 -29.91 -20.43 9.31
C GLY A 115 -28.95 -19.74 8.33
N SER A 116 -28.38 -18.56 8.64
CA SER A 116 -27.44 -17.83 7.76
C SER A 116 -26.00 -17.77 8.26
N ASP A 117 -25.43 -18.89 8.72
CA ASP A 117 -24.00 -19.01 9.10
C ASP A 117 -23.06 -19.10 7.89
N SER A 118 -23.56 -18.89 6.67
CA SER A 118 -22.72 -18.85 5.48
C SER A 118 -21.85 -17.60 5.48
N LEU A 119 -20.53 -17.78 5.51
CA LEU A 119 -19.58 -16.71 5.34
C LEU A 119 -19.69 -16.10 3.94
N VAL A 120 -19.73 -14.77 3.90
CA VAL A 120 -19.75 -13.95 2.69
C VAL A 120 -18.55 -13.02 2.74
N THR A 121 -17.85 -12.93 1.61
CA THR A 121 -16.70 -12.04 1.43
C THR A 121 -17.08 -10.90 0.50
N LYS A 122 -16.78 -9.66 0.89
CA LYS A 122 -17.06 -8.46 0.10
C LYS A 122 -15.88 -7.49 0.15
N SER A 123 -15.59 -6.87 -0.99
CA SER A 123 -14.55 -5.85 -1.12
C SER A 123 -15.13 -4.44 -1.14
N SER A 124 -14.33 -3.48 -0.68
CA SER A 124 -14.62 -2.05 -0.81
C SER A 124 -14.51 -1.57 -2.26
N ASN A 125 -14.95 -0.34 -2.52
CA ASN A 125 -14.42 0.41 -3.66
C ASN A 125 -12.90 0.59 -3.52
N PRO A 126 -12.15 0.67 -4.64
CA PRO A 126 -10.76 1.14 -4.60
C PRO A 126 -10.70 2.56 -4.04
N ALA A 127 -9.73 2.80 -3.17
CA ALA A 127 -9.34 4.14 -2.72
C ALA A 127 -7.93 4.43 -3.21
N THR A 128 -7.73 5.62 -3.78
CA THR A 128 -6.43 6.04 -4.31
C THR A 128 -5.91 7.23 -3.52
N CYS A 129 -4.73 7.09 -2.93
CA CYS A 129 -4.03 8.14 -2.21
C CYS A 129 -2.58 8.23 -2.67
N SER A 130 -1.96 9.37 -2.43
CA SER A 130 -0.60 9.68 -2.87
C SER A 130 0.28 10.03 -1.68
N TYR A 131 1.57 10.17 -1.93
CA TYR A 131 2.50 10.84 -1.03
C TYR A 131 3.28 11.91 -1.82
N PRO A 132 3.79 12.96 -1.17
CA PRO A 132 4.66 13.92 -1.84
C PRO A 132 5.88 13.20 -2.45
N THR A 133 6.03 13.21 -3.76
CA THR A 133 7.28 12.79 -4.41
C THR A 133 8.29 13.91 -4.25
N GLY A 134 9.44 13.64 -3.64
CA GLY A 134 10.57 14.55 -3.76
C GLY A 134 11.18 14.44 -5.16
N GLU A 135 11.89 15.47 -5.63
CA GLU A 135 12.94 15.32 -6.64
C GLU A 135 14.15 14.62 -5.98
N GLY A 136 13.90 13.43 -5.44
CA GLY A 136 14.90 12.65 -4.71
C GLY A 136 15.87 11.97 -5.68
N CYS A 137 17.05 11.68 -5.18
CA CYS A 137 18.02 10.82 -5.84
C CYS A 137 18.38 9.67 -4.89
N THR A 138 18.77 8.51 -5.43
CA THR A 138 19.12 7.35 -4.60
C THR A 138 20.51 7.53 -4.00
N ARG A 139 20.70 6.87 -2.85
CA ARG A 139 21.97 6.76 -2.16
C ARG A 139 22.31 5.29 -1.95
N THR A 140 23.58 4.94 -2.11
CA THR A 140 24.07 3.56 -1.95
C THR A 140 23.93 3.03 -0.51
N PRO A 141 23.97 1.70 -0.29
CA PRO A 141 24.10 1.14 1.06
C PRO A 141 25.31 1.68 1.84
N GLY A 142 26.39 2.03 1.14
CA GLY A 142 27.58 2.63 1.72
C GLY A 142 27.34 4.03 2.28
N TYR A 143 26.51 4.84 1.62
CA TYR A 143 26.11 6.15 2.14
C TYR A 143 25.32 5.99 3.44
N TRP A 144 24.25 5.19 3.41
CA TRP A 144 23.32 5.03 4.52
C TRP A 144 24.02 4.56 5.80
N LYS A 145 24.90 3.55 5.73
CA LYS A 145 25.60 3.06 6.93
C LYS A 145 26.64 4.02 7.51
N ASN A 146 27.08 5.02 6.74
CA ASN A 146 28.10 5.98 7.14
C ASN A 146 27.53 7.39 7.46
N HIS A 147 26.23 7.61 7.23
CA HIS A 147 25.55 8.89 7.48
C HIS A 147 24.27 8.66 8.31
N PRO A 148 24.37 8.21 9.57
CA PRO A 148 23.21 7.97 10.44
C PRO A 148 22.31 9.21 10.62
N GLU A 149 22.88 10.41 10.53
CA GLU A 149 22.17 11.69 10.61
C GLU A 149 21.24 11.94 9.43
N ALA A 150 21.46 11.26 8.30
CA ALA A 150 20.62 11.38 7.11
C ALA A 150 19.41 10.43 7.12
N TRP A 151 19.35 9.49 8.06
CA TRP A 151 18.25 8.52 8.11
C TRP A 151 16.93 9.24 8.43
N PRO A 152 15.88 9.07 7.60
CA PRO A 152 14.59 9.73 7.82
C PRO A 152 13.81 9.17 9.02
N VAL A 153 14.23 8.00 9.54
CA VAL A 153 13.56 7.27 10.62
C VAL A 153 14.58 6.77 11.65
N GLU A 154 14.13 6.60 12.90
CA GLU A 154 14.95 6.02 13.98
C GLU A 154 14.91 4.49 14.02
N GLU A 155 13.93 3.89 13.34
CA GLU A 155 13.75 2.44 13.26
C GLU A 155 13.38 2.01 11.85
N ILE A 156 13.77 0.81 11.46
CA ILE A 156 13.43 0.21 10.18
C ILE A 156 13.01 -1.25 10.37
N ILE A 157 11.96 -1.65 9.66
CA ILE A 157 11.50 -3.04 9.66
C ILE A 157 12.13 -3.75 8.48
N ILE A 158 12.78 -4.90 8.72
CA ILE A 158 13.38 -5.75 7.69
C ILE A 158 12.93 -7.20 7.95
N GLY A 159 12.22 -7.79 6.99
CA GLY A 159 11.70 -9.16 7.13
C GLY A 159 10.81 -9.38 8.34
N GLY A 160 9.98 -8.38 8.68
CA GLY A 160 9.09 -8.42 9.84
C GLY A 160 9.76 -8.19 11.20
N VAL A 161 11.08 -7.94 11.24
CA VAL A 161 11.81 -7.61 12.47
C VAL A 161 12.12 -6.12 12.50
N THR A 162 11.79 -5.44 13.61
CA THR A 162 12.14 -4.03 13.85
C THR A 162 13.59 -3.93 14.31
N TYR A 163 14.37 -3.08 13.64
CA TYR A 163 15.73 -2.74 14.01
C TYR A 163 15.80 -1.25 14.37
N SER A 164 16.47 -0.91 15.47
CA SER A 164 16.90 0.48 15.68
C SER A 164 17.90 0.87 14.59
N LYS A 165 18.03 2.16 14.33
CA LYS A 165 19.04 2.72 13.42
C LYS A 165 20.43 2.16 13.68
N GLU A 166 20.87 2.12 14.94
CA GLU A 166 22.18 1.60 15.33
C GLU A 166 22.31 0.10 15.03
N ALA A 167 21.29 -0.69 15.36
CA ALA A 167 21.28 -2.12 15.10
C ALA A 167 21.30 -2.42 13.58
N ALA A 168 20.53 -1.66 12.80
CA ALA A 168 20.50 -1.79 11.35
C ALA A 168 21.86 -1.40 10.73
N ILE A 169 22.49 -0.32 11.20
CA ILE A 169 23.84 0.07 10.76
C ILE A 169 24.87 -1.01 11.09
N ALA A 170 24.82 -1.61 12.28
CA ALA A 170 25.70 -2.72 12.64
C ALA A 170 25.54 -3.91 11.68
N MET A 171 24.31 -4.26 11.31
CA MET A 171 24.03 -5.28 10.29
C MET A 171 24.60 -4.87 8.92
N MET A 172 24.45 -3.60 8.51
CA MET A 172 24.97 -3.08 7.25
C MET A 172 26.51 -3.02 7.18
N MET A 173 27.17 -2.88 8.33
CA MET A 173 28.64 -2.90 8.44
C MET A 173 29.22 -4.32 8.44
N THR A 174 28.41 -5.34 8.64
CA THR A 174 28.90 -6.72 8.72
C THR A 174 29.45 -7.20 7.35
N PRO A 175 30.61 -7.90 7.31
CA PRO A 175 31.19 -8.37 6.06
C PRO A 175 30.24 -9.26 5.23
N LEU A 176 30.11 -8.95 3.94
CA LEU A 176 29.13 -9.57 3.04
C LEU A 176 29.52 -10.95 2.50
N ARG A 177 30.77 -11.39 2.67
CA ARG A 177 31.35 -12.46 1.84
C ARG A 177 30.84 -13.86 2.18
N GLU A 178 30.57 -14.14 3.45
CA GLU A 178 30.28 -15.51 3.90
C GLU A 178 28.79 -15.77 4.06
N ASP A 179 28.02 -14.75 4.45
CA ASP A 179 26.61 -14.87 4.78
C ASP A 179 25.78 -13.87 3.99
N LYS A 180 24.97 -14.39 3.09
CA LYS A 180 24.16 -13.61 2.15
C LYS A 180 23.00 -12.88 2.80
N ARG A 181 22.66 -13.20 4.05
CA ARG A 181 21.68 -12.40 4.79
C ARG A 181 22.12 -10.95 4.89
N TYR A 182 23.42 -10.68 5.08
CA TYR A 182 23.95 -9.32 5.15
C TYR A 182 23.97 -8.63 3.78
N THR A 183 24.15 -9.40 2.70
CA THR A 183 24.04 -8.89 1.32
C THR A 183 22.62 -8.41 1.03
N MET A 184 21.63 -9.25 1.32
CA MET A 184 20.21 -8.88 1.18
C MET A 184 19.83 -7.73 2.11
N PHE A 185 20.22 -7.80 3.39
CA PHE A 185 19.92 -6.77 4.38
C PHE A 185 20.42 -5.39 3.94
N ASN A 186 21.67 -5.30 3.46
CA ASN A 186 22.23 -4.03 3.00
C ASN A 186 21.44 -3.42 1.84
N ALA A 187 21.13 -4.21 0.80
CA ALA A 187 20.42 -3.72 -0.37
C ALA A 187 18.97 -3.34 -0.04
N LEU A 188 18.29 -4.15 0.77
CA LEU A 188 16.91 -3.89 1.18
C LEU A 188 16.79 -2.68 2.11
N ALA A 189 17.67 -2.56 3.10
CA ALA A 189 17.69 -1.41 4.01
C ALA A 189 17.92 -0.10 3.24
N ALA A 190 18.91 -0.07 2.34
CA ALA A 190 19.18 1.09 1.51
C ALA A 190 17.99 1.44 0.60
N ALA A 191 17.35 0.44 -0.02
CA ALA A 191 16.21 0.68 -0.90
C ALA A 191 15.02 1.28 -0.16
N LYS A 192 14.75 0.79 1.06
CA LYS A 192 13.72 1.34 1.93
C LYS A 192 14.03 2.75 2.41
N LEU A 193 15.29 3.03 2.77
CA LEU A 193 15.71 4.38 3.16
C LEU A 193 15.60 5.35 1.97
N ASN A 194 15.98 4.94 0.76
CA ASN A 194 15.76 5.73 -0.46
C ASN A 194 14.27 6.02 -0.70
N ALA A 195 13.40 5.03 -0.52
CA ALA A 195 11.95 5.21 -0.64
C ALA A 195 11.42 6.22 0.41
N LEU A 196 11.85 6.08 1.67
CA LEU A 196 11.52 7.01 2.77
C LEU A 196 12.07 8.42 2.54
N SER A 197 13.18 8.56 1.82
CA SER A 197 13.76 9.86 1.46
C SER A 197 13.14 10.51 0.22
N GLY A 198 12.12 9.92 -0.39
CA GLY A 198 11.34 10.60 -1.44
C GLY A 198 11.69 10.29 -2.86
N THR A 199 12.47 9.25 -3.09
CA THR A 199 12.73 8.76 -4.45
C THR A 199 11.51 8.02 -5.03
N ASP A 200 11.38 7.99 -6.35
CA ASP A 200 10.47 7.05 -7.00
C ASP A 200 11.05 5.64 -6.88
N PHE A 201 10.29 4.73 -6.27
CA PHE A 201 10.65 3.32 -6.11
C PHE A 201 9.62 2.39 -6.76
N SER A 202 8.72 2.93 -7.59
CA SER A 202 7.68 2.16 -8.28
C SER A 202 8.25 0.95 -9.03
N CYS A 203 9.45 1.09 -9.61
CA CYS A 203 10.17 0.04 -10.32
C CYS A 203 10.68 -1.13 -9.45
N VAL A 204 10.84 -0.92 -8.13
CA VAL A 204 11.35 -1.93 -7.20
C VAL A 204 10.39 -2.26 -6.06
N SER A 205 9.20 -1.63 -6.02
CA SER A 205 8.16 -1.83 -5.02
C SER A 205 7.87 -3.31 -4.69
N THR A 206 7.59 -4.12 -5.71
CA THR A 206 7.36 -5.56 -5.57
C THR A 206 8.62 -6.31 -5.12
N VAL A 207 9.80 -5.85 -5.55
CA VAL A 207 11.09 -6.46 -5.19
C VAL A 207 11.42 -6.20 -3.72
N ILE A 208 11.13 -5.01 -3.18
CA ILE A 208 11.24 -4.70 -1.76
C ILE A 208 10.37 -5.67 -0.94
N ASN A 209 9.11 -5.86 -1.31
CA ASN A 209 8.20 -6.78 -0.60
C ASN A 209 8.68 -8.24 -0.66
N ASN A 210 9.18 -8.68 -1.83
CA ASN A 210 9.72 -10.03 -1.99
C ASN A 210 11.02 -10.22 -1.18
N ALA A 211 11.88 -9.21 -1.13
CA ALA A 211 13.11 -9.22 -0.35
C ALA A 211 12.81 -9.21 1.16
N ASP A 212 11.79 -8.49 1.62
CA ASP A 212 11.29 -8.61 2.99
C ASP A 212 10.80 -10.02 3.28
N SER A 213 9.98 -10.59 2.42
CA SER A 213 9.47 -11.96 2.57
C SER A 213 10.63 -12.96 2.63
N TRP A 214 11.66 -12.76 1.81
CA TRP A 214 12.90 -13.54 1.86
C TRP A 214 13.64 -13.37 3.19
N MET A 215 13.79 -12.14 3.69
CA MET A 215 14.42 -11.87 4.98
C MET A 215 13.62 -12.45 6.15
N ALA A 216 12.30 -12.46 6.09
CA ALA A 216 11.44 -13.09 7.08
C ALA A 216 11.65 -14.61 7.11
N ALA A 217 11.76 -15.24 5.94
CA ALA A 217 11.95 -16.69 5.83
C ALA A 217 13.37 -17.16 6.20
N TYR A 218 14.40 -16.39 5.84
CA TYR A 218 15.80 -16.86 5.89
C TYR A 218 16.74 -16.00 6.74
N GLY A 219 16.35 -14.80 7.16
CA GLY A 219 17.22 -13.85 7.86
C GLY A 219 17.63 -14.27 9.28
N GLY A 220 16.90 -15.23 9.88
CA GLY A 220 17.18 -15.76 11.21
C GLY A 220 18.41 -16.67 11.30
N SER A 221 18.94 -17.15 10.18
CA SER A 221 20.09 -18.06 10.13
C SER A 221 21.07 -17.69 9.03
N SER A 222 22.29 -18.24 9.10
CA SER A 222 23.31 -17.97 8.09
C SER A 222 22.93 -18.56 6.73
N VAL A 223 23.07 -17.77 5.66
CA VAL A 223 22.71 -18.16 4.29
C VAL A 223 23.97 -18.22 3.41
N PRO A 224 24.50 -19.43 3.10
CA PRO A 224 25.61 -19.58 2.17
C PRO A 224 25.26 -19.14 0.75
N GLY A 225 26.22 -18.59 0.01
CA GLY A 225 26.02 -18.16 -1.38
C GLY A 225 25.68 -19.27 -2.38
N SER A 226 25.99 -20.53 -2.07
CA SER A 226 25.61 -21.68 -2.91
C SER A 226 24.24 -22.28 -2.56
N SER A 227 23.61 -21.80 -1.49
CA SER A 227 22.37 -22.35 -0.96
C SER A 227 21.17 -22.03 -1.87
N GLU A 228 20.15 -22.90 -1.82
CA GLU A 228 18.90 -22.67 -2.57
C GLU A 228 18.19 -21.36 -2.18
N PRO A 229 18.11 -20.98 -0.88
CA PRO A 229 17.61 -19.67 -0.50
C PRO A 229 18.32 -18.51 -1.22
N TRP A 230 19.65 -18.55 -1.37
CA TRP A 230 20.35 -17.48 -2.06
C TRP A 230 20.07 -17.45 -3.57
N LYS A 231 19.89 -18.60 -4.24
CA LYS A 231 19.51 -18.59 -5.66
C LYS A 231 18.17 -17.88 -5.91
N ILE A 232 17.26 -17.93 -4.93
CA ILE A 232 16.00 -17.18 -4.95
C ILE A 232 16.24 -15.69 -4.61
N GLY A 233 17.11 -15.42 -3.64
CA GLY A 233 17.39 -14.05 -3.16
C GLY A 233 18.25 -13.21 -4.10
N GLU A 234 19.20 -13.82 -4.81
CA GLU A 234 20.18 -13.12 -5.64
C GLU A 234 19.56 -12.23 -6.72
N PRO A 235 18.54 -12.68 -7.49
CA PRO A 235 17.85 -11.81 -8.44
C PRO A 235 17.18 -10.58 -7.78
N LEU A 236 16.62 -10.75 -6.59
CA LEU A 236 16.02 -9.64 -5.83
C LEU A 236 17.11 -8.63 -5.42
N TYR A 237 18.22 -9.14 -4.87
CA TYR A 237 19.37 -8.34 -4.49
C TYR A 237 19.89 -7.51 -5.68
N LEU A 238 20.09 -8.11 -6.84
CA LEU A 238 20.64 -7.42 -8.02
C LEU A 238 19.74 -6.26 -8.48
N ILE A 239 18.42 -6.43 -8.42
CA ILE A 239 17.48 -5.36 -8.77
C ILE A 239 17.52 -4.23 -7.73
N LEU A 240 17.55 -4.56 -6.44
CA LEU A 240 17.68 -3.57 -5.37
C LEU A 240 19.01 -2.81 -5.46
N ASP A 241 20.10 -3.51 -5.75
CA ASP A 241 21.42 -2.89 -5.93
C ASP A 241 21.41 -1.92 -7.12
N ASN A 242 20.84 -2.31 -8.27
CA ASN A 242 20.70 -1.42 -9.41
C ASN A 242 19.89 -0.16 -9.09
N TYR A 243 18.78 -0.29 -8.34
CA TYR A 243 18.01 0.85 -7.89
C TYR A 243 18.81 1.76 -6.95
N ASN A 244 19.46 1.18 -5.93
CA ASN A 244 20.24 1.94 -4.95
C ASN A 244 21.44 2.67 -5.56
N ASN A 245 21.96 2.20 -6.68
CA ASN A 245 23.01 2.85 -7.47
C ASN A 245 22.47 3.74 -8.59
N GLY A 246 21.15 3.97 -8.64
CA GLY A 246 20.52 4.93 -9.53
C GLY A 246 20.37 4.49 -10.99
N PHE A 247 20.43 3.18 -11.25
CA PHE A 247 20.32 2.62 -12.61
C PHE A 247 18.89 2.28 -13.03
N LEU A 248 17.89 2.57 -12.18
CA LEU A 248 16.47 2.28 -12.44
C LEU A 248 15.62 3.56 -12.44
N CYS A 249 14.46 3.56 -11.77
CA CYS A 249 13.47 4.63 -11.87
C CYS A 249 13.87 5.97 -11.23
N THR A 250 14.91 5.99 -10.39
CA THR A 250 15.43 7.22 -9.79
C THR A 250 16.95 7.29 -10.01
N PRO A 251 17.52 8.44 -10.43
CA PRO A 251 18.97 8.61 -10.58
C PRO A 251 19.70 8.64 -9.23
N HIS A 252 21.01 8.39 -9.24
CA HIS A 252 21.86 8.48 -8.04
C HIS A 252 22.21 9.93 -7.70
N CYS A 253 22.38 10.24 -6.42
CA CYS A 253 22.87 11.55 -5.99
C CYS A 253 24.39 11.67 -6.15
N ASP A 254 24.87 12.82 -6.63
CA ASP A 254 26.31 13.12 -6.60
C ASP A 254 26.87 13.21 -5.15
#